data_AF-A0A7M5UL43-F1
#
_entry.id   AF-A0A7M5UL43-F1
#
_cell.length_a   1.000
_cell.length_b   1.000
_cell.length_c   1.000
_cell.angle_alpha   90.00
_cell.angle_beta   90.00
_cell.angle_gamma   90.00
#
_symmetry.space_group_name_H-M   'P 1'
#
loop_
_entity.id
_entity.type
_entity.pdbx_description
1 polymer ?
#
loop_
_entity_poly.entity_id
_entity_poly.type
_entity_poly.pdbx_seq_one_letter_code
_entity_poly.pdbx_strand_id
1 'polypeptide(L)'
;CGISELMDEIDSLEKENKLKKNDGPLVQNLDDTLKQLHVHRSSFHGRSFVGNHVNTLLKDKSLVKLCNSIPILVHKMGFAGTYLHRESIEIAEHFKLLFKKYAVCHNYMNSSDYFSDEKIGKLDEAIKDLMTYYRTGFPEETITPKLHMLEHHVLDFIKRWRIGLGM
;
A
#
# COMPACT_ATOMS: atom_id res chain seq x y z
N CYS A 1 -31.39 8.84 11.09
CA CYS A 1 -32.21 9.16 9.91
C CYS A 1 -31.38 9.32 8.63
N GLY A 2 -30.37 10.18 8.56
CA GLY A 2 -29.74 10.51 7.25
C GLY A 2 -28.79 9.51 6.58
N ILE A 3 -28.25 8.49 7.28
CA ILE A 3 -27.28 7.55 6.65
C ILE A 3 -27.98 6.55 5.72
N SER A 4 -29.18 6.07 6.08
CA SER A 4 -29.97 5.15 5.25
C SER A 4 -30.40 5.82 3.94
N GLU A 5 -30.88 7.07 4.02
CA GLU A 5 -31.29 7.85 2.84
C GLU A 5 -30.11 8.13 1.90
N LEU A 6 -28.92 8.39 2.45
CA LEU A 6 -27.69 8.55 1.65
C LEU A 6 -27.26 7.24 0.97
N MET A 7 -27.42 6.10 1.64
CA MET A 7 -27.14 4.78 1.04
C MET A 7 -28.13 4.46 -0.07
N ASP A 8 -29.42 4.75 0.13
CA ASP A 8 -30.46 4.57 -0.88
C ASP A 8 -30.24 5.48 -2.10
N GLU A 9 -29.75 6.71 -1.89
CA GLU A 9 -29.40 7.66 -2.96
C GLU A 9 -28.17 7.20 -3.77
N ILE A 10 -27.14 6.68 -3.10
CA ILE A 10 -25.96 6.08 -3.76
C ILE A 10 -26.39 4.88 -4.62
N ASP A 11 -27.19 3.97 -4.06
CA ASP A 11 -27.69 2.79 -4.77
C ASP A 11 -28.52 3.16 -6.01
N SER A 12 -29.30 4.26 -5.94
CA SER A 12 -30.05 4.79 -7.07
C SER A 12 -29.11 5.34 -8.16
N LEU A 13 -28.09 6.11 -7.79
CA LEU A 13 -27.13 6.70 -8.73
C LEU A 13 -26.24 5.63 -9.41
N GLU A 14 -25.91 4.54 -8.71
CA GLU A 14 -25.22 3.39 -9.28
C GLU A 14 -26.09 2.65 -10.30
N LYS A 15 -27.38 2.41 -10.00
CA LYS A 15 -28.33 1.77 -10.93
C LYS A 15 -28.58 2.60 -12.19
N GLU A 16 -28.52 3.92 -12.08
CA GLU A 16 -28.64 4.83 -13.23
C GLU A 16 -27.36 4.94 -14.08
N ASN A 17 -26.29 4.19 -13.75
CA ASN A 17 -25.00 4.22 -14.46
C ASN A 17 -24.33 5.62 -14.47
N LYS A 18 -24.75 6.53 -13.58
CA LYS A 18 -24.20 7.88 -13.43
C LYS A 18 -22.88 7.89 -12.65
N LEU A 19 -22.62 6.83 -11.88
CA LEU A 19 -21.35 6.59 -11.20
C LEU A 19 -20.68 5.36 -11.82
N LYS A 20 -19.65 5.57 -12.64
CA LYS A 20 -18.81 4.47 -13.12
C LYS A 20 -17.87 4.03 -11.99
N LYS A 21 -17.83 2.72 -11.74
CA LYS A 21 -16.88 2.11 -10.81
C LYS A 21 -15.45 2.55 -11.17
N ASN A 22 -14.72 3.09 -10.19
CA ASN A 22 -13.37 3.66 -10.32
C ASN A 22 -13.25 5.04 -10.99
N ASP A 23 -14.34 5.80 -11.13
CA ASP A 23 -14.31 7.16 -11.72
C ASP A 23 -14.52 8.28 -10.68
N GLY A 24 -14.35 7.96 -9.40
CA GLY A 24 -14.52 8.90 -8.30
C GLY A 24 -13.31 9.81 -8.06
N PRO A 25 -13.51 10.97 -7.39
CA PRO A 25 -12.45 11.95 -7.16
C PRO A 25 -11.26 11.40 -6.37
N LEU A 26 -11.49 10.44 -5.46
CA LEU A 26 -10.43 9.79 -4.71
C LEU A 26 -9.52 8.94 -5.61
N VAL A 27 -10.12 8.17 -6.52
CA VAL A 27 -9.39 7.30 -7.45
C VAL A 27 -8.58 8.12 -8.43
N GLN A 28 -9.19 9.17 -9.01
CA GLN A 28 -8.51 10.08 -9.93
C GLN A 28 -7.31 10.77 -9.25
N ASN A 29 -7.48 11.24 -8.01
CA ASN A 29 -6.40 11.87 -7.24
C ASN A 29 -5.26 10.90 -6.89
N LEU A 30 -5.56 9.64 -6.60
CA LEU A 30 -4.52 8.62 -6.40
C LEU A 30 -3.75 8.35 -7.69
N ASP A 31 -4.46 8.15 -8.81
CA ASP A 31 -3.81 7.92 -10.11
C ASP A 31 -2.96 9.13 -10.54
N ASP A 32 -3.42 10.36 -10.30
CA ASP A 32 -2.64 11.57 -10.59
C ASP A 32 -1.44 11.72 -9.65
N THR A 33 -1.59 11.35 -8.38
CA THR A 33 -0.46 11.32 -7.43
C THR A 33 0.60 10.31 -7.87
N LEU A 34 0.19 9.12 -8.33
CA LEU A 34 1.10 8.11 -8.88
C LEU A 34 1.81 8.61 -10.15
N LYS A 35 1.09 9.26 -11.07
CA LYS A 35 1.71 9.87 -12.28
C LYS A 35 2.76 10.91 -11.91
N GLN A 36 2.49 11.78 -10.93
CA GLN A 36 3.45 12.77 -10.46
C GLN A 36 4.67 12.16 -9.74
N LEU A 37 4.56 10.92 -9.28
CA LEU A 37 5.66 10.13 -8.73
C LEU A 37 6.39 9.32 -9.83
N HIS A 38 6.05 9.53 -11.11
CA HIS A 38 6.54 8.76 -12.25
C HIS A 38 6.26 7.25 -12.13
N VAL A 39 5.14 6.91 -11.48
CA VAL A 39 4.65 5.55 -11.33
C VAL A 39 3.44 5.38 -12.25
N HIS A 40 3.66 4.67 -13.36
CA HIS A 40 2.63 4.48 -14.38
C HIS A 40 2.26 3.00 -14.48
N ARG A 41 0.99 2.70 -14.76
CA ARG A 41 0.60 1.34 -15.11
C ARG A 41 1.12 1.06 -16.53
N SER A 42 2.11 0.18 -16.67
CA SER A 42 2.73 -0.07 -17.98
C SER A 42 1.77 -0.85 -18.87
N SER A 43 1.53 -0.35 -20.09
CA SER A 43 0.69 -1.00 -21.11
C SER A 43 1.22 -2.38 -21.50
N PHE A 44 2.54 -2.57 -21.44
CA PHE A 44 3.21 -3.80 -21.83
C PHE A 44 3.00 -4.97 -20.87
N HIS A 45 2.48 -4.74 -19.66
CA HIS A 45 2.24 -5.79 -18.64
C HIS A 45 0.79 -5.76 -18.16
N GLY A 46 -0.16 -5.60 -19.09
CA GLY A 46 -1.59 -5.65 -18.76
C GLY A 46 -2.04 -4.54 -17.80
N ARG A 47 -1.38 -3.37 -17.81
CA ARG A 47 -1.58 -2.26 -16.84
C ARG A 47 -1.07 -2.58 -15.42
N SER A 48 0.01 -3.34 -15.30
CA SER A 48 0.65 -3.65 -14.00
C SER A 48 1.76 -2.66 -13.63
N PHE A 49 2.07 -2.59 -12.33
CA PHE A 49 3.27 -1.92 -11.82
C PHE A 49 4.49 -2.85 -11.95
N VAL A 50 5.67 -2.29 -12.23
CA VAL A 50 6.93 -3.03 -12.35
C VAL A 50 7.84 -2.79 -11.14
N GLY A 51 8.90 -3.58 -10.97
CA GLY A 51 9.80 -3.51 -9.81
C GLY A 51 10.37 -2.11 -9.52
N ASN A 52 10.72 -1.34 -10.56
CA ASN A 52 11.17 0.04 -10.38
C ASN A 52 10.13 0.95 -9.72
N HIS A 53 8.83 0.72 -9.95
CA HIS A 53 7.79 1.49 -9.29
C HIS A 53 7.74 1.21 -7.79
N VAL A 54 7.98 -0.05 -7.38
CA VAL A 54 8.07 -0.42 -5.95
C VAL A 54 9.23 0.32 -5.29
N ASN A 55 10.42 0.30 -5.90
CA ASN A 55 11.58 1.03 -5.40
C ASN A 55 11.33 2.54 -5.28
N THR A 56 10.57 3.13 -6.22
CA THR A 56 10.19 4.54 -6.17
C THR A 56 9.18 4.82 -5.06
N LEU A 57 8.16 3.97 -4.90
CA LEU A 57 7.08 4.16 -3.93
C LEU A 57 7.53 3.98 -2.49
N LEU A 58 8.48 3.08 -2.22
CA LEU A 58 8.97 2.82 -0.85
C LEU A 58 9.92 3.89 -0.31
N LYS A 59 10.24 4.92 -1.09
CA LYS A 59 10.99 6.09 -0.59
C LYS A 59 10.08 6.96 0.28
N ASP A 60 10.60 7.48 1.39
CA ASP A 60 9.83 8.29 2.35
C ASP A 60 9.07 9.44 1.70
N LYS A 61 9.70 10.18 0.78
CA LYS A 61 9.04 11.28 0.06
C LYS A 61 7.82 10.81 -0.74
N SER A 62 7.93 9.66 -1.39
CA SER A 62 6.85 9.05 -2.19
C SER A 62 5.73 8.54 -1.30
N LEU A 63 6.06 7.85 -0.21
CA LEU A 63 5.08 7.36 0.78
C LEU A 63 4.28 8.50 1.39
N VAL A 64 4.96 9.55 1.86
CA VAL A 64 4.30 10.73 2.44
C VAL A 64 3.37 11.39 1.43
N LYS A 65 3.84 11.56 0.19
CA LYS A 65 3.02 12.17 -0.87
C LYS A 65 1.79 11.32 -1.21
N LEU A 66 1.96 10.01 -1.36
CA LEU A 66 0.87 9.10 -1.69
C LEU A 66 -0.17 9.02 -0.57
N CYS A 67 0.25 8.70 0.66
CA CYS A 67 -0.65 8.51 1.79
C CYS A 67 -1.39 9.81 2.15
N ASN A 68 -0.74 10.97 2.07
CA ASN A 68 -1.40 12.24 2.39
C ASN A 68 -2.29 12.78 1.26
N SER A 69 -2.25 12.20 0.06
CA SER A 69 -2.98 12.73 -1.10
C SER A 69 -4.49 12.76 -0.88
N ILE A 70 -5.06 11.73 -0.21
CA ILE A 70 -6.48 11.64 0.09
C ILE A 70 -6.90 12.61 1.21
N PRO A 71 -6.24 12.64 2.39
CA PRO A 71 -6.53 13.66 3.42
C PRO A 71 -6.50 15.09 2.89
N ILE A 72 -5.49 15.42 2.06
CA ILE A 72 -5.36 16.74 1.44
C ILE A 72 -6.55 17.03 0.51
N LEU A 73 -6.98 16.05 -0.30
CA LEU A 73 -8.13 16.22 -1.18
C LEU A 73 -9.41 16.43 -0.36
N VAL A 74 -9.67 15.58 0.64
CA VAL A 74 -10.86 15.67 1.51
C VAL A 74 -10.91 17.04 2.19
N HIS A 75 -9.78 17.53 2.69
CA HIS A 75 -9.69 18.88 3.24
C HIS A 75 -10.04 19.96 2.21
N LYS A 76 -9.46 19.90 1.00
CA LYS A 76 -9.71 20.84 -0.10
C LYS A 76 -11.15 20.84 -0.60
N MET A 77 -11.85 19.70 -0.50
CA MET A 77 -13.26 19.57 -0.86
C MET A 77 -14.21 20.17 0.20
N GLY A 78 -13.68 20.78 1.27
CA GLY A 78 -14.48 21.46 2.29
C GLY A 78 -14.85 20.57 3.48
N PHE A 79 -14.34 19.35 3.56
CA PHE A 79 -14.63 18.42 4.66
C PHE A 79 -13.67 18.58 5.86
N ALA A 80 -12.92 19.68 5.94
CA ALA A 80 -11.99 19.95 7.02
C ALA A 80 -12.64 19.78 8.41
N GLY A 81 -12.01 18.99 9.29
CA GLY A 81 -12.46 18.77 10.66
C GLY A 81 -13.68 17.85 10.81
N THR A 82 -14.29 17.40 9.70
CA THR A 82 -15.39 16.43 9.74
C THR A 82 -14.91 15.03 10.10
N TYR A 83 -15.85 14.09 10.29
CA TYR A 83 -15.51 12.68 10.49
C TYR A 83 -14.76 12.11 9.27
N LEU A 84 -15.18 12.44 8.04
CA LEU A 84 -14.53 11.98 6.80
C LEU A 84 -13.06 12.42 6.73
N HIS A 85 -12.77 13.65 7.15
CA HIS A 85 -11.38 14.13 7.18
C HIS A 85 -10.54 13.38 8.20
N ARG A 86 -11.07 13.13 9.42
CA ARG A 86 -10.36 12.35 10.44
C ARG A 86 -10.11 10.90 10.00
N GLU A 87 -11.16 10.24 9.51
CA GLU A 87 -11.07 8.88 8.98
C GLU A 87 -10.05 8.77 7.84
N SER A 88 -10.03 9.74 6.92
CA SER A 88 -9.03 9.76 5.85
C SER A 88 -7.59 9.85 6.36
N ILE A 89 -7.35 10.59 7.44
CA ILE A 89 -6.03 10.71 8.08
C ILE A 89 -5.65 9.38 8.73
N GLU A 90 -6.55 8.77 9.48
CA GLU A 90 -6.31 7.47 10.16
C GLU A 90 -5.97 6.37 9.15
N ILE A 91 -6.74 6.27 8.06
CA ILE A 91 -6.47 5.33 6.96
C ILE A 91 -5.10 5.62 6.33
N ALA A 92 -4.77 6.88 6.07
CA ALA A 92 -3.49 7.27 5.51
C ALA A 92 -2.32 6.88 6.43
N GLU A 93 -2.46 7.04 7.74
CA GLU A 93 -1.46 6.65 8.73
C GLU A 93 -1.28 5.13 8.80
N HIS A 94 -2.37 4.36 8.73
CA HIS A 94 -2.32 2.90 8.68
C HIS A 94 -1.55 2.39 7.46
N PHE A 95 -1.88 2.88 6.27
CA PHE A 95 -1.16 2.50 5.05
C PHE A 95 0.30 2.97 5.05
N LYS A 96 0.57 4.16 5.58
CA LYS A 96 1.94 4.68 5.70
C LYS A 96 2.79 3.78 6.60
N LEU A 97 2.25 3.33 7.73
CA LEU A 97 2.95 2.42 8.63
C LEU A 97 3.14 1.04 8.00
N LEU A 98 2.11 0.50 7.34
CA LEU A 98 2.20 -0.76 6.59
C LEU A 98 3.33 -0.71 5.56
N PHE A 99 3.36 0.32 4.72
CA PHE A 99 4.37 0.46 3.67
C PHE A 99 5.77 0.67 4.22
N LYS A 100 5.92 1.38 5.36
CA LYS A 100 7.22 1.51 6.03
C LYS A 100 7.74 0.17 6.54
N LYS A 101 6.89 -0.67 7.15
CA LYS A 101 7.28 -2.02 7.59
C LYS A 101 7.68 -2.89 6.41
N TYR A 102 6.92 -2.83 5.31
CA TYR A 102 7.28 -3.54 4.08
C TYR A 102 8.58 -3.01 3.47
N ALA A 103 8.83 -1.70 3.49
CA ALA A 103 10.06 -1.10 2.98
C ALA A 103 11.31 -1.64 3.70
N VAL A 104 11.23 -1.88 5.01
CA VAL A 104 12.33 -2.51 5.77
C VAL A 104 12.63 -3.91 5.23
N CYS A 105 11.60 -4.76 5.08
CA CYS A 105 11.76 -6.10 4.51
C CYS A 105 12.36 -6.03 3.10
N HIS A 106 11.79 -5.17 2.25
CA HIS A 106 12.23 -4.98 0.87
C HIS A 106 13.70 -4.57 0.78
N ASN A 107 14.14 -3.62 1.60
CA ASN A 107 15.52 -3.14 1.60
C ASN A 107 16.51 -4.22 2.04
N TYR A 108 16.14 -5.09 2.99
CA TYR A 108 16.98 -6.24 3.32
C TYR A 108 17.08 -7.19 2.14
N MET A 109 15.94 -7.65 1.61
CA MET A 109 15.90 -8.68 0.55
C MET A 109 16.50 -8.20 -0.78
N ASN A 110 16.37 -6.92 -1.10
CA ASN A 110 16.88 -6.30 -2.32
C ASN A 110 18.35 -5.91 -2.17
N SER A 111 19.18 -6.87 -1.79
CA SER A 111 20.62 -6.73 -1.62
C SER A 111 21.35 -7.80 -2.44
N SER A 112 22.46 -7.41 -3.07
CA SER A 112 23.41 -8.32 -3.71
C SER A 112 24.52 -8.79 -2.75
N ASP A 113 24.48 -8.36 -1.49
CA ASP A 113 25.48 -8.72 -0.49
C ASP A 113 25.25 -10.12 0.08
N TYR A 114 26.32 -10.67 0.67
CA TYR A 114 26.23 -11.85 1.52
C TYR A 114 25.39 -11.57 2.79
N PHE A 115 24.55 -12.54 3.15
CA PHE A 115 23.70 -12.51 4.33
C PHE A 115 24.35 -13.22 5.53
N SER A 116 24.90 -12.41 6.44
CA SER A 116 25.32 -12.89 7.77
C SER A 116 24.12 -13.38 8.60
N ASP A 117 24.36 -14.21 9.60
CA ASP A 117 23.31 -14.65 10.54
C ASP A 117 22.61 -13.47 11.21
N GLU A 118 23.34 -12.40 11.52
CA GLU A 118 22.78 -11.15 12.04
C GLU A 118 21.78 -10.51 11.05
N LYS A 119 22.14 -10.39 9.77
CA LYS A 119 21.24 -9.84 8.74
C LYS A 119 20.00 -10.71 8.58
N ILE A 120 20.15 -12.04 8.65
CA ILE A 120 19.02 -12.98 8.60
C ILE A 120 18.08 -12.79 9.79
N GLY A 121 18.64 -12.64 11.01
CA GLY A 121 17.85 -12.36 12.21
C GLY A 121 17.04 -11.07 12.08
N LYS A 122 17.67 -9.99 11.59
CA LYS A 122 16.97 -8.70 11.37
C LYS A 122 15.88 -8.79 10.31
N LEU A 123 16.08 -9.57 9.25
CA LEU A 123 15.04 -9.79 8.24
C LEU A 123 13.87 -10.60 8.82
N ASP A 124 14.14 -11.62 9.64
CA ASP A 124 13.09 -12.41 10.32
C ASP A 124 12.23 -11.53 11.23
N GLU A 125 12.87 -10.70 12.06
CA GLU A 125 12.18 -9.72 12.90
C GLU A 125 11.33 -8.75 12.08
N ALA A 126 11.85 -8.24 10.96
CA ALA A 126 11.12 -7.32 10.08
C ALA A 126 9.89 -7.98 9.43
N ILE A 127 10.02 -9.23 8.98
CA ILE A 127 8.91 -10.00 8.40
C ILE A 127 7.83 -10.25 9.46
N LYS A 128 8.22 -10.66 10.67
CA LYS A 128 7.29 -10.88 11.79
C LYS A 128 6.56 -9.60 12.18
N ASP A 129 7.27 -8.47 12.26
CA ASP A 129 6.69 -7.17 12.57
C ASP A 129 5.68 -6.73 11.48
N LEU A 130 6.04 -6.87 10.20
CA LEU A 130 5.13 -6.60 9.08
C LEU A 130 3.88 -7.46 9.15
N MET A 131 4.03 -8.78 9.28
CA MET A 131 2.92 -9.72 9.20
C MET A 131 2.01 -9.65 10.43
N THR A 132 2.57 -9.36 11.61
CA THR A 132 1.78 -9.08 12.82
C THR A 132 0.95 -7.82 12.65
N TYR A 133 1.56 -6.75 12.11
CA TYR A 133 0.86 -5.50 11.84
C TYR A 133 -0.23 -5.68 10.79
N TYR A 134 0.05 -6.41 9.70
CA TYR A 134 -0.91 -6.68 8.63
C TYR A 134 -2.14 -7.41 9.16
N ARG A 135 -1.96 -8.52 9.90
CA ARG A 135 -3.09 -9.30 10.44
C ARG A 135 -3.89 -8.54 11.50
N THR A 136 -3.22 -7.72 12.33
CA THR A 136 -3.90 -6.94 13.37
C THR A 136 -4.65 -5.74 12.78
N GLY A 137 -4.05 -5.05 11.82
CA GLY A 137 -4.61 -3.84 11.21
C GLY A 137 -5.63 -4.12 10.09
N PHE A 138 -5.57 -5.31 9.48
CA PHE A 138 -6.39 -5.71 8.34
C PHE A 138 -6.93 -7.14 8.53
N PRO A 139 -7.73 -7.40 9.58
CA PRO A 139 -8.13 -8.77 9.96
C PRO A 139 -9.00 -9.48 8.93
N GLU A 140 -9.76 -8.72 8.13
CA GLU A 140 -10.64 -9.25 7.08
C GLU A 140 -9.93 -9.46 5.73
N GLU A 141 -8.68 -8.98 5.61
CA GLU A 141 -7.92 -9.10 4.36
C GLU A 141 -7.24 -10.46 4.24
N THR A 142 -7.27 -11.02 3.03
CA THR A 142 -6.61 -12.30 2.76
C THR A 142 -5.10 -12.15 2.58
N ILE A 143 -4.32 -13.13 3.06
CA ILE A 143 -2.87 -13.18 2.78
C ILE A 143 -2.66 -13.48 1.29
N THR A 144 -2.16 -12.50 0.55
CA THR A 144 -1.82 -12.70 -0.87
C THR A 144 -0.68 -13.70 -1.03
N PRO A 145 -0.57 -14.39 -2.18
CA PRO A 145 0.56 -15.30 -2.44
C PRO A 145 1.93 -14.65 -2.26
N LYS A 146 2.09 -13.36 -2.59
CA LYS A 146 3.36 -12.65 -2.39
C LYS A 146 3.70 -12.44 -0.90
N LEU A 147 2.71 -12.12 -0.08
CA LEU A 147 2.90 -12.01 1.38
C LEU A 147 3.17 -13.39 2.00
N HIS A 148 2.50 -14.44 1.52
CA HIS A 148 2.81 -15.81 1.94
C HIS A 148 4.24 -16.22 1.59
N MET A 149 4.69 -15.93 0.37
CA MET A 149 6.07 -16.17 -0.06
C MET A 149 7.07 -15.43 0.83
N LEU A 150 6.79 -14.16 1.12
CA LEU A 150 7.59 -13.34 2.03
C LEU A 150 7.70 -13.97 3.42
N GLU A 151 6.57 -14.37 4.00
CA GLU A 151 6.52 -14.86 5.37
C GLU A 151 7.16 -16.24 5.55
N HIS A 152 6.90 -17.17 4.62
CA HIS A 152 7.22 -18.58 4.84
C HIS A 152 8.43 -19.08 4.06
N HIS A 153 8.81 -18.43 2.95
CA HIS A 153 9.78 -19.00 2.01
C HIS A 153 11.06 -18.18 1.86
N VAL A 154 10.99 -16.85 2.06
CA VAL A 154 12.14 -15.96 1.89
C VAL A 154 13.28 -16.32 2.85
N LEU A 155 12.97 -16.52 4.14
CA LEU A 155 14.02 -16.82 5.12
C LEU A 155 14.69 -18.16 4.84
N ASP A 156 13.94 -19.18 4.45
CA ASP A 156 14.49 -20.49 4.13
C ASP A 156 15.42 -20.43 2.91
N PHE A 157 15.02 -19.66 1.89
CA PHE A 157 15.88 -19.39 0.75
C PHE A 157 17.19 -18.70 1.17
N ILE A 158 17.10 -17.60 1.92
CA ILE A 158 18.28 -16.80 2.32
C ILE A 158 19.18 -17.58 3.28
N LYS A 159 18.62 -18.38 4.21
CA LYS A 159 19.41 -19.25 5.09
C LYS A 159 20.22 -20.28 4.31
N ARG A 160 19.61 -20.85 3.26
CA ARG A 160 20.23 -21.87 2.41
C ARG A 160 21.32 -21.29 1.50
N TRP A 161 21.06 -20.16 0.86
CA TRP A 161 21.92 -19.64 -0.21
C TRP A 161 22.76 -18.43 0.19
N ARG A 162 22.46 -17.79 1.31
CA ARG A 162 23.16 -16.63 1.87
C ARG A 162 23.25 -15.42 0.93
N ILE A 163 22.29 -15.32 -0.01
CA ILE A 163 22.14 -14.22 -0.98
C ILE A 163 20.74 -13.65 -0.91
N GLY A 164 20.60 -12.37 -1.27
CA GLY A 164 19.31 -11.69 -1.39
C GLY A 164 18.55 -12.07 -2.68
N LEU A 165 17.37 -11.46 -2.85
CA LEU A 165 16.46 -11.71 -3.97
C LEU A 165 16.61 -10.68 -5.11
N GLY A 166 17.42 -9.64 -4.92
CA GLY A 166 17.59 -8.53 -5.85
C GLY A 166 18.71 -8.71 -6.87
N MET A 167 19.05 -9.95 -7.25
CA MET A 167 20.07 -10.24 -8.28
C MET A 167 19.65 -9.73 -9.66
#